data_AF-A0A2T1M093-F1
#
_entry.id   AF-A0A2T1M093-F1
#
_cell.length_a   1.000
_cell.length_b   1.000
_cell.length_c   1.000
_cell.angle_alpha   90.00
_cell.angle_beta   90.00
_cell.angle_gamma   90.00
#
_symmetry.space_group_name_H-M   'P 1'
#
loop_
_entity.id
_entity.type
_entity.pdbx_description
1 polymer ?
#
loop_
_entity_poly.entity_id
_entity_poly.type
_entity_poly.pdbx_seq_one_letter_code
_entity_poly.pdbx_strand_id
1 'polypeptide(L)'
;MIYMKASIILGTLLLSLTSPSTDADFSRLQTALEQYGFKVKLETPPVREAYGLFQSKTKTIWINPIVFDLGIARPTLVHEAVHAAQFCYGKTEVQALGLEIEPPPMTRLYFMRYHSYTRQIEAEAYTIQVQPDSVDLVISLLNKHCQKKK
;
A
#
# COMPACT_ATOMS: atom_id res chain seq x y z
N MET A 1 -17.40 -12.27 -68.42
CA MET A 1 -16.18 -11.55 -67.97
C MET A 1 -16.45 -11.06 -66.55
N ILE A 2 -16.05 -11.83 -65.54
CA ILE A 2 -16.37 -11.58 -64.13
C ILE A 2 -15.13 -10.96 -63.47
N TYR A 3 -15.22 -9.69 -63.04
CA TYR A 3 -14.18 -9.06 -62.23
C TYR A 3 -14.43 -9.37 -60.76
N MET A 4 -13.61 -10.25 -60.17
CA MET A 4 -13.61 -10.52 -58.74
C MET A 4 -12.64 -9.55 -58.08
N LYS A 5 -13.15 -8.53 -57.38
CA LYS A 5 -12.34 -7.65 -56.53
C LYS A 5 -12.09 -8.36 -55.20
N ALA A 6 -10.85 -8.80 -54.98
CA ALA A 6 -10.41 -9.27 -53.67
C ALA A 6 -10.16 -8.06 -52.77
N SER A 7 -11.09 -7.78 -51.84
CA SER A 7 -10.85 -6.85 -50.76
C SER A 7 -10.22 -7.59 -49.59
N ILE A 8 -8.92 -7.36 -49.37
CA ILE A 8 -8.22 -7.80 -48.17
C ILE A 8 -8.62 -6.81 -47.06
N ILE A 9 -9.48 -7.25 -46.16
CA ILE A 9 -9.79 -6.51 -44.93
C ILE A 9 -8.63 -6.76 -43.98
N LEU A 10 -7.74 -5.79 -43.86
CA LEU A 10 -6.67 -5.79 -42.87
C LEU A 10 -7.30 -5.49 -41.51
N GLY A 11 -7.73 -6.54 -40.80
CA GLY A 11 -8.24 -6.41 -39.44
C GLY A 11 -7.11 -6.04 -38.48
N THR A 12 -7.07 -4.79 -38.03
CA THR A 12 -6.22 -4.36 -36.92
C THR A 12 -6.75 -5.00 -35.64
N LEU A 13 -6.05 -6.04 -35.17
CA LEU A 13 -6.24 -6.58 -33.84
C LEU A 13 -5.72 -5.53 -32.84
N LEU A 14 -6.63 -4.72 -32.31
CA LEU A 14 -6.36 -3.89 -31.13
C LEU A 14 -6.17 -4.84 -29.95
N LEU A 15 -4.94 -5.25 -29.70
CA LEU A 15 -4.53 -5.81 -28.42
C LEU A 15 -4.76 -4.72 -27.37
N SER A 16 -5.89 -4.80 -26.67
CA SER A 16 -6.07 -4.09 -25.41
C SER A 16 -4.98 -4.58 -24.47
N LEU A 17 -3.90 -3.82 -24.35
CA LEU A 17 -3.00 -3.93 -23.21
C LEU A 17 -3.86 -3.58 -22.01
N THR A 18 -4.40 -4.58 -21.32
CA THR A 18 -4.88 -4.41 -19.95
C THR A 18 -3.68 -3.90 -19.17
N SER A 19 -3.68 -2.59 -18.90
CA SER A 19 -2.79 -1.97 -17.91
C SER A 19 -2.77 -2.85 -16.66
N PRO A 20 -1.62 -2.97 -15.97
CA PRO A 20 -1.52 -3.79 -14.77
C PRO A 20 -2.70 -3.43 -13.87
N SER A 21 -3.47 -4.45 -13.49
CA SER A 21 -4.71 -4.32 -12.76
C SER A 21 -4.62 -3.18 -11.76
N THR A 22 -5.42 -2.12 -11.95
CA THR A 22 -5.63 -1.10 -10.92
C THR A 22 -6.25 -1.84 -9.75
N ASP A 23 -5.40 -2.26 -8.81
CA ASP A 23 -5.80 -2.97 -7.62
C ASP A 23 -6.80 -2.09 -6.89
N ALA A 24 -8.07 -2.49 -6.92
CA ALA A 24 -9.17 -1.68 -6.38
C ALA A 24 -8.97 -1.41 -4.88
N ASP A 25 -8.38 -2.37 -4.16
CA ASP A 25 -8.00 -2.21 -2.77
C ASP A 25 -6.89 -1.16 -2.61
N PHE A 26 -5.88 -1.18 -3.48
CA PHE A 26 -4.81 -0.18 -3.48
C PHE A 26 -5.38 1.23 -3.70
N SER A 27 -6.19 1.43 -4.75
CA SER A 27 -6.78 2.73 -5.06
C SER A 27 -7.71 3.22 -3.94
N ARG A 28 -8.46 2.30 -3.32
CA ARG A 28 -9.34 2.60 -2.18
C ARG A 28 -8.54 3.04 -0.96
N LEU A 29 -7.48 2.32 -0.61
CA LEU A 29 -6.62 2.66 0.53
C LEU A 29 -5.86 3.97 0.29
N GLN A 30 -5.32 4.17 -0.91
CA GLN A 30 -4.71 5.44 -1.30
C GLN A 30 -5.68 6.60 -1.09
N THR A 31 -6.90 6.48 -1.60
CA THR A 31 -7.95 7.51 -1.44
C THR A 31 -8.22 7.80 0.04
N ALA A 32 -8.33 6.76 0.88
CA ALA A 32 -8.56 6.92 2.32
C ALA A 32 -7.40 7.68 3.00
N LEU A 33 -6.14 7.34 2.68
CA LEU A 33 -4.96 8.04 3.20
C LEU A 33 -4.95 9.52 2.81
N GLU A 34 -5.27 9.82 1.55
CA GLU A 34 -5.30 11.19 1.03
C GLU A 34 -6.38 12.06 1.71
N GLN A 35 -7.51 11.48 2.10
CA GLN A 35 -8.54 12.16 2.91
C GLN A 35 -8.04 12.60 4.29
N TYR A 36 -7.03 11.91 4.85
CA TYR A 36 -6.37 12.26 6.11
C TYR A 36 -5.14 13.17 5.92
N GLY A 37 -4.91 13.65 4.70
CA GLY A 37 -3.83 14.58 4.37
C GLY A 37 -2.46 13.92 4.19
N PHE A 38 -2.41 12.60 4.03
CA PHE A 38 -1.21 11.90 3.57
C PHE A 38 -1.07 12.07 2.04
N LYS A 39 0.16 11.94 1.55
CA LYS A 39 0.48 11.95 0.11
C LYS A 39 1.02 10.59 -0.28
N VAL A 40 0.34 9.87 -1.16
CA VAL A 40 0.86 8.61 -1.70
C VAL A 40 1.58 8.91 -3.01
N LYS A 41 2.85 8.53 -3.10
CA LYS A 41 3.70 8.71 -4.27
C LYS A 41 4.11 7.37 -4.85
N LEU A 42 3.77 7.14 -6.12
CA LEU A 42 4.24 5.99 -6.89
C LEU A 42 5.60 6.31 -7.53
N GLU A 43 6.62 6.40 -6.69
CA GLU A 43 7.99 6.79 -7.04
C GLU A 43 8.97 5.97 -6.18
N THR A 44 10.20 5.79 -6.65
CA THR A 44 11.25 5.13 -5.86
C THR A 44 11.45 5.86 -4.53
N PRO A 45 11.36 5.16 -3.37
CA PRO A 45 11.57 5.79 -2.08
C PRO A 45 12.97 6.40 -1.94
N PRO A 46 13.14 7.48 -1.15
CA PRO A 46 14.44 8.09 -0.85
C PRO A 46 15.29 7.25 0.12
N VAL A 47 15.12 5.93 0.12
CA VAL A 47 15.88 4.92 0.86
C VAL A 47 16.13 3.77 -0.11
N ARG A 48 17.39 3.36 -0.26
CA ARG A 48 17.76 2.28 -1.19
C ARG A 48 17.03 0.99 -0.83
N GLU A 49 16.59 0.26 -1.85
CA GLU A 49 15.99 -1.08 -1.76
C GLU A 49 14.66 -1.15 -0.99
N ALA A 50 14.09 -0.01 -0.59
CA ALA A 50 12.78 0.03 0.03
C ALA A 50 11.67 -0.17 -1.02
N TYR A 51 10.70 -1.02 -0.68
CA TYR A 51 9.46 -1.17 -1.45
C TYR A 51 8.42 -0.11 -1.06
N GLY A 52 8.36 0.24 0.22
CA GLY A 52 7.52 1.28 0.79
C GLY A 52 8.31 2.16 1.77
N LEU A 53 7.85 3.39 1.98
CA LEU A 53 8.36 4.25 3.05
C LEU A 53 7.32 5.28 3.49
N PHE A 54 6.93 5.22 4.75
CA PHE A 54 6.23 6.30 5.42
C PHE A 54 7.22 7.31 6.02
N GLN A 55 7.09 8.57 5.59
CA GLN A 55 7.85 9.70 6.12
C GLN A 55 6.94 10.63 6.92
N SER A 56 7.02 10.55 8.25
CA SER A 56 6.17 11.28 9.20
C SER A 56 6.19 12.80 9.02
N LYS A 57 7.38 13.40 8.89
CA LYS A 57 7.58 14.86 8.78
C LYS A 57 6.78 15.50 7.63
N THR A 58 6.67 14.80 6.50
CA THR A 58 6.02 15.29 5.28
C THR A 58 4.67 14.63 5.03
N LYS A 59 4.26 13.68 5.90
CA LYS A 59 3.12 12.78 5.68
C LYS A 59 3.13 12.14 4.30
N THR A 60 4.32 11.77 3.80
CA THR A 60 4.46 11.16 2.48
C THR A 60 4.65 9.66 2.62
N ILE A 61 3.89 8.91 1.86
CA ILE A 61 4.03 7.47 1.68
C ILE A 61 4.60 7.26 0.29
N TRP A 62 5.81 6.74 0.21
CA TRP A 62 6.44 6.35 -1.04
C TRP A 62 6.15 4.88 -1.29
N ILE A 63 5.74 4.54 -2.51
CA ILE A 63 5.51 3.17 -2.96
C ILE A 63 6.33 3.00 -4.23
N ASN A 64 7.32 2.11 -4.16
CA ASN A 64 8.17 1.80 -5.30
C ASN A 64 7.33 1.10 -6.39
N PRO A 65 7.23 1.61 -7.63
CA PRO A 65 6.39 1.01 -8.67
C PRO A 65 6.65 -0.48 -8.96
N ILE A 66 7.84 -1.00 -8.65
CA ILE A 66 8.15 -2.42 -8.84
C ILE A 66 7.24 -3.37 -8.03
N VAL A 67 6.59 -2.88 -6.96
CA VAL A 67 5.70 -3.70 -6.12
C VAL A 67 4.48 -4.22 -6.87
N PHE A 68 4.05 -3.53 -7.93
CA PHE A 68 2.93 -3.98 -8.76
C PHE A 68 3.33 -5.20 -9.58
N ASP A 69 4.51 -5.17 -10.20
CA ASP A 69 5.06 -6.30 -10.97
C ASP A 69 5.38 -7.50 -10.06
N LEU A 70 5.80 -7.24 -8.83
CA LEU A 70 6.07 -8.27 -7.82
C LEU A 70 4.81 -8.83 -7.16
N GLY A 71 3.63 -8.26 -7.42
CA GLY A 71 2.37 -8.69 -6.79
C GLY A 71 2.29 -8.40 -5.29
N ILE A 72 3.07 -7.43 -4.80
CA ILE A 72 3.13 -7.04 -3.37
C ILE A 72 2.67 -5.59 -3.12
N ALA A 73 2.01 -4.96 -4.09
CA ALA A 73 1.51 -3.59 -3.97
C ALA A 73 0.56 -3.39 -2.78
N ARG A 74 -0.48 -4.23 -2.69
CA ARG A 74 -1.46 -4.21 -1.58
C ARG A 74 -0.80 -4.33 -0.20
N PRO A 75 -0.02 -5.40 0.11
CA PRO A 75 0.59 -5.52 1.43
C PRO A 75 1.59 -4.38 1.72
N THR A 76 2.32 -3.90 0.72
CA THR A 76 3.24 -2.75 0.89
C THR A 76 2.48 -1.50 1.31
N LEU A 77 1.39 -1.12 0.61
CA LEU A 77 0.64 0.08 0.98
C LEU A 77 -0.07 -0.09 2.33
N VAL A 78 -0.59 -1.28 2.65
CA VAL A 78 -1.19 -1.55 3.96
C VAL A 78 -0.16 -1.36 5.08
N HIS A 79 1.07 -1.84 4.90
CA HIS A 79 2.15 -1.66 5.87
C HIS A 79 2.38 -0.17 6.18
N GLU A 80 2.61 0.64 5.15
CA GLU A 80 2.85 2.07 5.33
C GLU A 80 1.60 2.81 5.86
N ALA A 81 0.40 2.32 5.55
CA ALA A 81 -0.85 2.85 6.09
C ALA A 81 -1.01 2.56 7.60
N VAL A 82 -0.50 1.44 8.10
CA VAL A 82 -0.45 1.18 9.55
C VAL A 82 0.47 2.19 10.24
N HIS A 83 1.63 2.48 9.66
CA HIS A 83 2.51 3.54 10.17
C HIS A 83 1.85 4.92 10.14
N ALA A 84 1.03 5.20 9.13
CA ALA A 84 0.23 6.43 9.09
C ALA A 84 -0.79 6.50 10.25
N ALA A 85 -1.49 5.41 10.55
CA ALA A 85 -2.41 5.34 11.70
C ALA A 85 -1.68 5.46 13.05
N GLN A 86 -0.54 4.76 13.19
CA GLN A 86 0.35 4.84 14.36
C GLN A 86 0.90 6.26 14.57
N PHE A 87 1.22 6.98 13.49
CA PHE A 87 1.61 8.38 13.56
C PHE A 87 0.45 9.28 14.00
N CYS A 88 -0.77 9.07 13.49
CA CYS A 88 -1.93 9.80 13.95
C CYS A 88 -2.20 9.59 15.45
N TYR A 89 -2.04 8.35 15.93
CA TYR A 89 -2.17 8.00 17.34
C TYR A 89 -1.10 8.69 18.21
N GLY A 90 0.17 8.60 17.81
CA GLY A 90 1.29 9.22 18.54
C GLY A 90 1.40 10.74 18.36
N LYS A 91 0.64 11.33 17.43
CA LYS A 91 0.54 12.76 17.08
C LYS A 91 1.81 13.39 16.51
N THR A 92 2.93 13.26 17.20
CA THR A 92 4.23 13.84 16.82
C THR A 92 5.21 12.80 16.28
N GLU A 93 5.00 11.53 16.61
CA GLU A 93 5.85 10.41 16.21
C GLU A 93 5.03 9.14 16.01
N VAL A 94 5.64 8.12 15.39
CA VAL A 94 5.01 6.80 15.21
C VAL A 94 5.05 6.06 16.55
N GLN A 95 3.90 5.63 17.04
CA GLN A 95 3.79 4.82 18.26
C GLN A 95 2.93 3.59 18.00
N ALA A 96 3.25 2.48 18.68
CA ALA A 96 2.43 1.27 18.61
C ALA A 96 1.00 1.56 19.09
N LEU A 97 0.01 0.99 18.42
CA LEU A 97 -1.40 1.14 18.75
C LEU A 97 -1.82 0.25 19.92
N GLY A 98 -1.00 -0.73 20.29
CA GLY A 98 -1.30 -1.73 21.31
C GLY A 98 -2.35 -2.72 20.82
N LEU A 99 -2.26 -3.15 19.56
CA LEU A 99 -3.26 -4.07 18.98
C LEU A 99 -3.19 -5.43 19.68
N GLU A 100 -4.34 -5.95 20.10
CA GLU A 100 -4.48 -7.31 20.63
C GLU A 100 -4.58 -8.33 19.48
N ILE A 101 -3.59 -8.30 18.57
CA ILE A 101 -3.52 -9.22 17.43
C ILE A 101 -2.15 -9.90 17.44
N GLU A 102 -2.14 -11.23 17.52
CA GLU A 102 -0.91 -12.00 17.53
C GLU A 102 -0.29 -12.07 16.11
N PRO A 103 1.00 -11.74 15.95
CA PRO A 103 1.66 -11.86 14.66
C PRO A 103 1.71 -13.32 14.17
N PRO A 104 1.24 -13.61 12.93
CA PRO A 104 1.36 -14.94 12.37
C PRO A 104 2.83 -15.38 12.30
N PRO A 105 3.16 -16.67 12.55
CA PRO A 105 4.56 -17.14 12.61
C PRO A 105 5.42 -16.74 11.40
N MET A 106 4.83 -16.74 10.20
CA MET A 106 5.49 -16.38 8.94
C MET A 106 5.98 -14.91 8.90
N THR A 107 5.39 -14.02 9.68
CA THR A 107 5.75 -12.59 9.70
C THR A 107 6.86 -12.27 10.69
N ARG A 108 7.11 -13.16 11.65
CA ARG A 108 8.00 -12.94 12.79
C ARG A 108 9.42 -12.56 12.37
N LEU A 109 9.95 -13.20 11.34
CA LEU A 109 11.31 -12.94 10.86
C LEU A 109 11.53 -11.49 10.39
N TYR A 110 10.47 -10.81 9.93
CA TYR A 110 10.61 -9.47 9.36
C TYR A 110 10.79 -8.38 10.41
N PHE A 111 10.19 -8.54 11.60
CA PHE A 111 10.26 -7.53 12.66
C PHE A 111 11.19 -7.89 13.84
N MET A 112 11.66 -9.14 13.93
CA MET A 112 12.54 -9.57 15.04
C MET A 112 13.90 -8.86 15.07
N ARG A 113 14.38 -8.36 13.91
CA ARG A 113 15.62 -7.57 13.81
C ARG A 113 15.55 -6.21 14.52
N TYR A 114 14.34 -5.70 14.79
CA TYR A 114 14.15 -4.43 15.47
C TYR A 114 14.23 -4.63 17.00
N HIS A 115 14.55 -3.56 17.71
CA HIS A 115 14.70 -3.56 19.16
C HIS A 115 13.70 -2.61 19.82
N SER A 116 13.43 -2.83 21.11
CA SER A 116 12.60 -1.96 21.94
C SER A 116 11.22 -1.68 21.33
N TYR A 117 10.70 -0.45 21.45
CA TYR A 117 9.37 -0.07 20.98
C TYR A 117 9.20 -0.20 19.45
N THR A 118 10.27 -0.05 18.67
CA THR A 118 10.24 -0.21 17.21
C THR A 118 9.84 -1.63 16.80
N ARG A 119 10.22 -2.65 17.59
CA ARG A 119 9.79 -4.03 17.33
C ARG A 119 8.27 -4.17 17.36
N GLN A 120 7.61 -3.51 18.31
CA GLN A 120 6.15 -3.59 18.43
C GLN A 120 5.44 -2.84 17.30
N ILE A 121 5.96 -1.66 16.92
CA ILE A 121 5.47 -0.86 15.79
C ILE A 121 5.46 -1.70 14.50
N GLU A 122 6.60 -2.32 14.20
CA GLU A 122 6.78 -3.16 13.02
C GLU A 122 5.93 -4.43 13.11
N ALA A 123 5.88 -5.07 14.28
CA ALA A 123 5.06 -6.27 14.50
C ALA A 123 3.58 -6.00 14.17
N GLU A 124 3.01 -4.88 14.61
CA GLU A 124 1.64 -4.51 14.26
C GLU A 124 1.45 -4.33 12.75
N ALA A 125 2.37 -3.63 12.07
CA ALA A 125 2.30 -3.41 10.62
C ALA A 125 2.38 -4.72 9.83
N TYR A 126 3.36 -5.57 10.15
CA TYR A 126 3.50 -6.90 9.56
C TYR A 126 2.31 -7.83 9.87
N THR A 127 1.69 -7.68 11.04
CA THR A 127 0.53 -8.48 11.43
C THR A 127 -0.71 -8.10 10.64
N ILE A 128 -0.98 -6.79 10.52
CA ILE A 128 -2.13 -6.29 9.76
C ILE A 128 -1.94 -6.57 8.27
N GLN A 129 -0.77 -6.34 7.68
CA GLN A 129 -0.59 -6.44 6.22
C GLN A 129 -0.97 -7.81 5.64
N VAL A 130 -0.82 -8.90 6.42
CA VAL A 130 -1.09 -10.27 5.98
C VAL A 130 -2.51 -10.75 6.28
N GLN A 131 -3.34 -9.94 6.95
CA GLN A 131 -4.74 -10.31 7.19
C GLN A 131 -5.53 -10.32 5.88
N PRO A 132 -6.53 -11.21 5.73
CA PRO A 132 -7.38 -11.27 4.54
C PRO A 132 -8.15 -9.95 4.33
N ASP A 133 -8.61 -9.32 5.41
CA ASP A 133 -9.36 -8.07 5.46
C ASP A 133 -8.48 -6.83 5.78
N SER A 134 -7.17 -6.93 5.54
CA SER A 134 -6.20 -5.93 6.00
C SER A 134 -6.47 -4.48 5.55
N VAL A 135 -7.06 -4.29 4.38
CA VAL A 135 -7.44 -2.97 3.85
C VAL A 135 -8.57 -2.36 4.68
N ASP A 136 -9.59 -3.14 5.04
CA ASP A 136 -10.68 -2.69 5.90
C ASP A 136 -10.19 -2.40 7.31
N LEU A 137 -9.34 -3.28 7.85
CA LEU A 137 -8.72 -3.11 9.15
C LEU A 137 -7.91 -1.80 9.21
N VAL A 138 -7.01 -1.55 8.26
CA VAL A 138 -6.18 -0.34 8.30
C VAL A 138 -7.00 0.93 8.05
N ILE A 139 -8.05 0.89 7.22
CA ILE A 139 -8.98 2.02 7.07
C ILE A 139 -9.72 2.29 8.40
N SER A 140 -10.13 1.25 9.13
CA SER A 140 -10.73 1.40 10.46
C SER A 140 -9.77 2.06 11.45
N LEU A 141 -8.48 1.67 11.44
CA LEU A 141 -7.45 2.29 12.27
C LEU A 141 -7.23 3.76 11.90
N LEU A 142 -7.16 4.09 10.61
CA LEU A 142 -7.08 5.47 10.13
C LEU A 142 -8.29 6.28 10.59
N ASN A 143 -9.50 5.75 10.45
CA ASN A 143 -10.74 6.42 10.91
C ASN A 143 -10.74 6.66 12.43
N LYS A 144 -10.19 5.73 13.20
CA LYS A 144 -10.15 5.82 14.67
C LYS A 144 -9.13 6.84 15.16
N HIS A 145 -7.97 6.94 14.50
CA HIS A 145 -6.83 7.69 15.01
C HIS A 145 -6.55 9.00 14.27
N CYS A 146 -6.88 9.10 12.99
CA CYS A 146 -6.59 10.27 12.19
C CYS A 146 -7.75 11.28 12.18
N GLN A 147 -7.40 12.56 12.11
CA GLN A 147 -8.36 13.64 11.87
C GLN A 147 -8.41 13.95 10.38
N LYS A 148 -9.61 13.99 9.81
CA LYS A 148 -9.80 14.33 8.40
C LYS A 148 -9.24 15.71 8.10
N LYS A 149 -8.66 15.86 6.91
CA LYS A 149 -8.22 17.16 6.40
C LYS A 149 -9.45 18.07 6.30
N LYS A 150 -9.38 19.24 6.95
CA LYS A 150 -10.38 20.31 6.79
C LYS A 150 -10.19 21.02 5.46
#